data_AF-A0A8H9HVK5-F1
#
_entry.id   AF-A0A8H9HVK5-F1
#
_cell.length_a   1.000
_cell.length_b   1.000
_cell.length_c   1.000
_cell.angle_alpha   90.00
_cell.angle_beta   90.00
_cell.angle_gamma   90.00
#
_symmetry.space_group_name_H-M   'P 1'
#
loop_
_entity.id
_entity.type
_entity.pdbx_description
1 polymer ?
#
loop_
_entity_poly.entity_id
_entity_poly.type
_entity_poly.pdbx_seq_one_letter_code
_entity_poly.pdbx_strand_id
1 'polypeptide(L)'
;MSTDSATAALYAQALQSTATVPSRCTVPWGVCPEHGGTLKSRARATEGFNSWCTNPVCFNVWPYDRLDAACTEPATHTIQADGGDRYVVCDGHAQITDGQVLPGLPA
;
A
#
# COMPACT_ATOMS: atom_id res chain seq x y z
N MET A 1 -23.14 -18.69 -10.69
CA MET A 1 -21.98 -18.99 -9.83
C MET A 1 -22.24 -18.34 -8.48
N SER A 2 -22.80 -19.09 -7.53
CA SER A 2 -22.84 -18.64 -6.12
C SER A 2 -21.43 -18.78 -5.58
N THR A 3 -20.80 -17.67 -5.21
CA THR A 3 -19.68 -17.70 -4.28
C THR A 3 -20.18 -18.41 -3.04
N ASP A 4 -19.57 -19.55 -2.69
CA ASP A 4 -19.87 -20.24 -1.43
C ASP A 4 -19.71 -19.22 -0.29
N SER A 5 -20.69 -19.16 0.61
CA SER A 5 -20.79 -18.13 1.66
C SER A 5 -19.51 -18.06 2.52
N ALA A 6 -18.79 -19.18 2.62
CA ALA A 6 -17.47 -19.26 3.23
C ALA A 6 -16.41 -18.41 2.50
N THR A 7 -16.38 -18.44 1.16
CA THR A 7 -15.44 -17.65 0.35
C THR A 7 -15.77 -16.15 0.43
N ALA A 8 -17.04 -15.78 0.44
CA ALA A 8 -17.45 -14.39 0.62
C ALA A 8 -17.08 -13.88 2.03
N ALA A 9 -17.24 -14.70 3.07
CA ALA A 9 -16.84 -14.37 4.43
C ALA A 9 -15.31 -14.25 4.57
N LEU A 10 -14.53 -15.12 3.93
CA LEU A 10 -13.07 -15.03 3.91
C LEU A 10 -12.58 -13.78 3.16
N TYR A 11 -13.23 -13.44 2.06
CA TYR A 11 -12.93 -12.20 1.32
C TYR A 11 -13.26 -10.96 2.15
N ALA A 12 -14.42 -10.93 2.81
CA ALA A 12 -14.78 -9.85 3.73
C ALA A 12 -13.79 -9.76 4.91
N GLN A 13 -13.41 -10.89 5.52
CA GLN A 13 -12.42 -10.92 6.60
C GLN A 13 -11.04 -10.45 6.13
N ALA A 14 -10.62 -10.80 4.92
CA ALA A 14 -9.37 -10.30 4.34
C ALA A 14 -9.42 -8.78 4.14
N LEU A 15 -10.55 -8.25 3.65
CA LEU A 15 -10.79 -6.82 3.53
C LEU A 15 -10.88 -6.10 4.89
N GLN A 16 -11.47 -6.72 5.92
CA GLN A 16 -11.51 -6.15 7.28
C GLN A 16 -10.14 -6.17 7.95
N SER A 17 -9.35 -7.24 7.73
CA SER A 17 -8.01 -7.39 8.28
C SER A 17 -7.02 -6.40 7.66
N THR A 18 -7.23 -6.02 6.39
CA THR A 18 -6.52 -4.89 5.78
C THR A 18 -7.08 -3.53 6.24
N ALA A 19 -8.37 -3.45 6.57
CA ALA A 19 -9.03 -2.20 6.93
C ALA A 19 -8.88 -1.74 8.39
N THR A 20 -8.34 -2.53 9.32
CA THR A 20 -8.32 -2.14 10.75
C THR A 20 -7.02 -2.46 11.49
N VAL A 21 -5.92 -1.94 10.96
CA VAL A 21 -4.89 -1.38 11.85
C VAL A 21 -4.88 0.12 11.57
N PRO A 22 -5.48 0.97 12.43
CA PRO A 22 -5.57 2.42 12.19
C PRO A 22 -4.21 3.06 11.89
N SER A 23 -3.13 2.43 12.38
CA SER A 23 -1.77 2.88 12.15
C SER A 23 -1.15 2.41 10.83
N ARG A 24 -1.87 1.79 9.88
CA ARG A 24 -1.31 1.31 8.59
C ARG A 24 -1.92 2.02 7.39
N CYS A 25 -1.12 2.14 6.34
CA CYS A 25 -1.54 2.66 5.06
C CYS A 25 -2.68 1.81 4.46
N THR A 26 -3.75 2.46 4.00
CA THR A 26 -4.94 1.77 3.47
C THR A 26 -4.82 1.37 2.00
N VAL A 27 -3.71 1.71 1.33
CA VAL A 27 -3.55 1.50 -0.12
C VAL A 27 -3.28 0.02 -0.41
N PRO A 28 -4.02 -0.63 -1.34
CA PRO A 28 -3.97 -2.08 -1.55
C PRO A 28 -2.76 -2.54 -2.38
N TRP A 29 -1.81 -1.67 -2.67
CA TRP A 29 -0.56 -1.94 -3.37
C TRP A 29 0.60 -1.25 -2.66
N GLY A 30 1.83 -1.70 -2.89
CA GLY A 30 3.01 -1.19 -2.20
C GLY A 30 3.81 -0.16 -3.00
N VAL A 31 4.57 0.65 -2.26
CA VAL A 31 5.52 1.66 -2.75
C VAL A 31 6.88 1.48 -2.09
N CYS A 32 7.90 2.17 -2.61
CA CYS A 32 9.06 2.47 -1.77
C CYS A 32 8.58 3.39 -0.62
N PRO A 33 8.81 3.05 0.66
CA PRO A 33 8.37 3.89 1.77
C PRO A 33 8.96 5.31 1.72
N GLU A 34 10.18 5.44 1.21
CA GLU A 34 10.93 6.70 1.16
C GLU A 34 10.76 7.43 -0.18
N HIS A 35 10.59 6.69 -1.28
CA HIS A 35 10.69 7.22 -2.65
C HIS A 35 9.45 6.95 -3.50
N GLY A 36 8.31 6.64 -2.86
CA GLY A 36 7.00 6.46 -3.50
C GLY A 36 7.02 5.53 -4.71
N GLY A 37 6.58 6.05 -5.86
CA GLY A 37 6.34 5.33 -7.12
C GLY A 37 7.58 4.82 -7.86
N THR A 38 8.75 4.83 -7.23
CA THR A 38 10.01 4.30 -7.78
C THR A 38 10.15 2.78 -7.64
N LEU A 39 9.13 2.08 -7.15
CA LEU A 39 9.14 0.63 -7.00
C LEU A 39 8.97 -0.07 -8.36
N LYS A 40 9.73 -1.14 -8.60
CA LYS A 40 9.59 -2.06 -9.75
C LYS A 40 9.50 -3.50 -9.28
N SER A 41 8.74 -4.34 -10.01
CA SER A 41 8.69 -5.79 -9.81
C SER A 41 9.54 -6.52 -10.84
N ARG A 42 10.11 -7.66 -10.43
CA ARG A 42 10.73 -8.64 -11.33
C ARG A 42 9.68 -9.68 -11.70
N ALA A 43 9.85 -10.30 -12.87
CA ALA A 43 9.10 -11.50 -13.19
C ALA A 43 9.42 -12.61 -12.17
N ARG A 44 8.39 -13.30 -11.66
CA ARG A 44 8.41 -14.31 -10.58
C ARG A 44 9.34 -15.51 -10.76
N ALA A 45 10.04 -15.62 -11.89
CA ALA A 45 10.79 -16.80 -12.33
C ALA A 45 12.30 -16.77 -12.01
N THR A 46 12.82 -15.66 -11.46
CA THR A 46 14.24 -15.54 -11.09
C THR A 46 14.42 -15.55 -9.58
N GLU A 47 15.35 -16.37 -9.09
CA GLU A 47 15.77 -16.34 -7.67
C GLU A 47 16.27 -14.93 -7.27
N GLY A 48 15.95 -14.51 -6.04
CA GLY A 48 16.33 -13.20 -5.50
C GLY A 48 15.14 -12.38 -4.98
N PHE A 49 15.16 -11.07 -5.20
CA PHE A 49 14.06 -10.17 -4.85
C PHE A 49 13.02 -10.11 -5.96
N ASN A 50 11.75 -10.00 -5.58
CA ASN A 50 10.62 -9.87 -6.50
C ASN A 50 10.26 -8.40 -6.75
N SER A 51 10.72 -7.47 -5.91
CA SER A 51 10.58 -6.04 -6.16
C SER A 51 11.71 -5.21 -5.53
N TRP A 52 11.99 -4.03 -6.09
CA TRP A 52 13.05 -3.13 -5.65
C TRP A 52 12.75 -1.67 -5.95
N CYS A 53 13.33 -0.75 -5.18
CA CYS A 53 13.30 0.68 -5.48
C CYS A 53 14.35 1.03 -6.54
N THR A 54 13.98 1.80 -7.56
CA THR A 54 14.91 2.24 -8.61
C THR A 54 15.63 3.55 -8.30
N ASN A 55 15.37 4.18 -7.14
CA ASN A 55 16.11 5.35 -6.74
C ASN A 55 17.59 4.94 -6.50
N PRO A 56 18.58 5.60 -7.12
CA PRO A 56 19.99 5.17 -7.06
C PRO A 56 20.61 5.21 -5.67
N VAL A 57 20.01 5.92 -4.70
CA VAL A 57 20.48 5.94 -3.31
C VAL A 57 19.64 5.04 -2.38
N CYS A 58 18.61 4.38 -2.91
CA CYS A 58 17.75 3.48 -2.14
C CYS A 58 18.05 2.03 -2.49
N PHE A 59 18.45 1.26 -1.49
CA PHE A 59 18.80 -0.16 -1.67
C PHE A 59 17.71 -1.10 -1.16
N ASN A 60 16.50 -0.58 -0.94
CA ASN A 60 15.38 -1.39 -0.48
C ASN A 60 14.94 -2.39 -1.55
N VAL A 61 14.91 -3.65 -1.15
CA VAL A 61 14.49 -4.81 -1.95
C VAL A 61 13.53 -5.66 -1.13
N TRP A 62 12.58 -6.32 -1.80
CA TRP A 62 11.61 -7.19 -1.15
C TRP A 62 11.58 -8.57 -1.82
N PRO A 63 11.54 -9.65 -1.02
CA PRO A 63 11.51 -11.03 -1.54
C PRO A 63 10.13 -11.41 -2.13
N TYR A 64 9.14 -10.52 -2.08
CA TYR A 64 7.80 -10.69 -2.64
C TYR A 64 7.47 -9.55 -3.61
N ASP A 65 6.45 -9.76 -4.45
CA ASP A 65 5.95 -8.69 -5.31
C ASP A 65 5.19 -7.69 -4.45
N ARG A 66 5.89 -6.61 -4.08
CA ARG A 66 5.33 -5.57 -3.24
C ARG A 66 4.37 -4.65 -4.01
N LEU A 67 4.50 -4.55 -5.34
CA LEU A 67 3.55 -3.78 -6.15
C LEU A 67 2.15 -4.41 -6.11
N ASP A 68 2.06 -5.74 -6.01
CA ASP A 68 0.81 -6.49 -5.96
C ASP A 68 0.43 -6.94 -4.53
N ALA A 69 0.95 -6.26 -3.50
CA ALA A 69 0.66 -6.55 -2.10
C ALA A 69 0.19 -5.30 -1.37
N ALA A 70 -0.80 -5.46 -0.49
CA ALA A 70 -1.31 -4.39 0.36
C ALA A 70 -0.17 -3.71 1.13
N CYS A 71 -0.21 -2.37 1.20
CA CYS A 71 0.82 -1.60 1.86
C CYS A 71 0.85 -1.91 3.36
N THR A 72 2.01 -2.32 3.87
CA THR A 72 2.19 -2.63 5.29
C THR A 72 2.81 -1.47 6.07
N GLU A 73 3.13 -0.36 5.41
CA GLU A 73 3.78 0.78 6.03
C GLU A 73 2.86 1.50 7.02
N PRO A 74 3.43 2.15 8.05
CA PRO A 74 2.66 2.98 8.95
C PRO A 74 1.92 4.10 8.20
N ALA A 75 0.67 4.35 8.56
CA ALA A 75 -0.03 5.55 8.13
C ALA A 75 0.55 6.76 8.87
N THR A 76 0.91 7.79 8.11
CA THR A 76 1.54 9.02 8.61
C THR A 76 0.83 10.28 8.09
N HIS A 77 -0.03 10.14 7.09
CA HIS A 77 -0.76 11.24 6.45
C HIS A 77 -2.25 10.92 6.33
N THR A 78 -3.09 11.95 6.48
CA THR A 78 -4.50 11.89 6.06
C THR A 78 -4.64 12.62 4.73
N ILE A 79 -5.24 11.98 3.73
CA ILE A 79 -5.49 12.55 2.41
C ILE A 79 -6.97 12.82 2.26
N GLN A 80 -7.30 13.97 1.69
CA GLN A 80 -8.63 14.29 1.19
C GLN A 80 -8.66 14.14 -0.33
N ALA A 81 -9.49 13.21 -0.83
CA ALA A 81 -9.75 13.05 -2.26
C ALA A 81 -10.62 14.21 -2.79
N ASP A 82 -10.61 14.42 -4.10
CA ASP A 82 -11.44 15.43 -4.77
C ASP A 82 -12.95 15.27 -4.49
N GLY A 83 -13.40 14.03 -4.28
CA GLY A 83 -14.79 13.72 -3.89
C GLY A 83 -15.13 14.05 -2.43
N GLY A 84 -14.17 14.54 -1.65
CA GLY A 84 -14.33 14.87 -0.22
C GLY A 84 -14.02 13.73 0.74
N ASP A 85 -13.92 12.49 0.24
CA ASP A 85 -13.55 11.31 1.02
C ASP A 85 -12.16 11.43 1.64
N ARG A 86 -11.98 10.81 2.81
CA ARG A 86 -10.72 10.82 3.55
C ARG A 86 -10.17 9.42 3.74
N TYR A 87 -8.86 9.28 3.60
CA TYR A 87 -8.15 8.03 3.81
C TYR A 87 -6.74 8.29 4.34
N VAL A 88 -6.10 7.27 4.93
CA VAL A 88 -4.78 7.42 5.56
C VAL A 88 -3.70 6.65 4.79
N VAL A 89 -2.55 7.28 4.61
CA VAL A 89 -1.46 6.75 3.80
C VAL A 89 -0.11 6.91 4.48
N CYS A 90 0.87 6.10 4.06
CA CYS A 90 2.27 6.26 4.45
C CYS A 90 2.96 7.37 3.65
N ASP A 91 4.17 7.76 4.07
CA ASP A 91 5.00 8.78 3.41
C ASP A 91 5.19 8.50 1.91
N GLY A 92 5.47 7.24 1.54
CA GLY A 92 5.66 6.87 0.14
C GLY A 92 4.41 7.08 -0.72
N HIS A 93 3.21 6.85 -0.17
CA HIS A 93 1.96 7.07 -0.89
C HIS A 93 1.52 8.53 -0.89
N ALA A 94 1.85 9.29 0.16
CA ALA A 94 1.61 10.73 0.19
C ALA A 94 2.37 11.48 -0.93
N GLN A 95 3.51 10.94 -1.39
CA GLN A 95 4.30 11.53 -2.48
C GLN A 95 3.69 11.36 -3.87
N ILE A 96 2.75 10.42 -4.04
CA ILE A 96 2.23 10.02 -5.37
C ILE A 96 0.70 10.05 -5.43
N THR A 97 0.05 10.57 -4.40
CA THR A 97 -1.39 10.82 -4.44
C THR A 97 -1.66 12.19 -5.04
N ASP A 98 -2.76 12.29 -5.79
CA ASP A 98 -3.27 13.57 -6.31
C ASP A 98 -4.15 14.31 -5.29
N GLY A 99 -4.50 13.66 -4.17
CA GLY A 99 -5.34 14.25 -3.12
C GLY A 99 -4.61 15.25 -2.23
N GLN A 100 -5.36 16.09 -1.53
CA GLN A 100 -4.81 17.07 -0.61
C GLN A 100 -4.36 16.39 0.70
N VAL A 101 -3.09 16.55 1.05
CA VAL A 101 -2.57 16.18 2.37
C VAL A 101 -3.16 17.13 3.43
N LEU A 102 -3.86 16.56 4.42
CA LEU A 102 -4.39 17.31 5.56
C LEU A 102 -3.33 17.43 6.68
N PRO A 103 -3.29 18.55 7.41
CA PRO A 103 -2.40 18.72 8.55
C PRO A 103 -2.82 17.85 9.74
N GLY A 104 -1.83 17.40 10.51
CA GLY A 104 -2.02 16.58 11.71
C GLY A 104 -1.67 15.11 11.48
N LEU A 105 -1.47 14.38 12.59
CA LEU A 105 -1.28 12.93 12.52
C LEU A 105 -2.59 12.24 12.14
N PRO A 106 -2.54 11.15 11.37
CA PRO A 106 -3.72 10.31 11.12
C PRO A 106 -4.29 9.78 12.44
N ALA A 107 -5.61 9.81 12.55
CA ALA A 107 -6.38 9.41 13.73
C ALA A 107 -6.59 7.89 13.80
#